data_AF-A0A5B9WP77-F1
#
_entry.id   AF-A0A5B9WP77-F1
#
_cell.length_a   1.000
_cell.length_b   1.000
_cell.length_c   1.000
_cell.angle_alpha   90.00
_cell.angle_beta   90.00
_cell.angle_gamma   90.00
#
_symmetry.space_group_name_H-M   'P 1'
#
loop_
_entity.id
_entity.type
_entity.pdbx_description
1 polymer ?
#
loop_
_entity_poly.entity_id
_entity_poly.type
_entity_poly.pdbx_seq_one_letter_code
_entity_poly.pdbx_strand_id
1 'polypeptide(L)'
;MNREIFDERKADLINLIKVSLATTYTSEQDRTSLMRLLELLNQYSFENRLYQKGLLSHTIIDSLELDYSIGEKFIKFDNDIK
;
A
#
# COMPACT_ATOMS: atom_id res chain seq x y z
N MET A 1 -2.19 16.58 2.01
CA MET A 1 -2.93 16.04 0.85
C MET A 1 -4.43 16.26 1.10
N ASN A 2 -5.24 16.60 0.09
CA ASN A 2 -6.69 16.76 0.27
C ASN A 2 -7.43 15.39 0.19
N ARG A 3 -8.73 15.36 0.52
CA ARG A 3 -9.50 14.12 0.58
C ARG A 3 -9.60 13.41 -0.77
N GLU A 4 -9.95 14.15 -1.81
CA GLU A 4 -10.10 13.59 -3.17
C GLU A 4 -8.81 12.92 -3.65
N ILE A 5 -7.67 13.61 -3.51
CA ILE A 5 -6.35 13.07 -3.89
C ILE A 5 -5.99 11.85 -3.03
N PHE A 6 -6.35 11.85 -1.75
CA PHE A 6 -6.11 10.71 -0.87
C PHE A 6 -6.90 9.48 -1.31
N ASP A 7 -8.20 9.65 -1.54
CA ASP A 7 -9.10 8.57 -1.90
C ASP A 7 -8.74 8.00 -3.28
N GLU A 8 -8.41 8.86 -4.25
CA GLU A 8 -7.94 8.47 -5.58
C GLU A 8 -6.64 7.65 -5.49
N ARG A 9 -5.61 8.18 -4.82
CA ARG A 9 -4.33 7.47 -4.69
C ARG A 9 -4.44 6.17 -3.91
N LYS A 10 -5.28 6.14 -2.87
CA LYS A 10 -5.58 4.91 -2.13
C LYS A 10 -6.24 3.89 -3.06
N ALA A 11 -7.23 4.30 -3.86
CA ALA A 11 -7.89 3.41 -4.81
C ALA A 11 -6.93 2.87 -5.88
N ASP A 12 -6.01 3.70 -6.39
CA ASP A 12 -4.98 3.28 -7.33
C ASP A 12 -4.06 2.20 -6.76
N LEU A 13 -3.62 2.36 -5.51
CA LEU A 13 -2.82 1.35 -4.82
C LEU A 13 -3.58 0.05 -4.57
N ILE A 14 -4.87 0.13 -4.22
CA ILE A 14 -5.73 -1.06 -4.10
C ILE A 14 -5.85 -1.78 -5.45
N ASN A 15 -6.05 -1.03 -6.54
CA ASN A 15 -6.16 -1.60 -7.87
C ASN A 15 -4.83 -2.24 -8.33
N LEU A 16 -3.70 -1.61 -8.02
CA LEU A 16 -2.38 -2.19 -8.26
C LEU A 16 -2.24 -3.55 -7.59
N ILE A 17 -2.59 -3.67 -6.30
CA ILE A 17 -2.55 -4.96 -5.59
C ILE A 17 -3.45 -5.99 -6.25
N LYS A 18 -4.69 -5.63 -6.59
CA LYS A 18 -5.65 -6.55 -7.21
C LYS A 18 -5.15 -7.07 -8.55
N VAL A 19 -4.57 -6.21 -9.38
CA VAL A 19 -3.96 -6.61 -10.66
C VAL A 19 -2.78 -7.55 -10.40
N SER A 20 -1.88 -7.21 -9.48
CA SER A 20 -0.74 -8.06 -9.12
C SER A 20 -1.14 -9.43 -8.55
N LEU A 21 -2.25 -9.51 -7.80
CA LEU A 21 -2.77 -10.77 -7.27
C LEU A 21 -3.49 -11.62 -8.33
N ALA A 22 -4.01 -11.01 -9.39
CA ALA A 22 -4.69 -11.69 -10.49
C ALA A 22 -3.70 -12.30 -11.51
N THR A 23 -2.44 -11.86 -11.52
CA THR A 23 -1.39 -12.41 -12.38
C THR A 23 -1.03 -13.84 -11.98
N THR A 24 -0.91 -14.73 -12.97
CA THR A 24 -0.74 -16.19 -12.79
C THR A 24 0.63 -16.61 -12.23
N TYR A 25 1.61 -15.68 -12.20
CA TYR A 25 3.00 -15.96 -11.81
C TYR A 25 3.43 -15.34 -10.48
N THR A 26 2.49 -14.80 -9.71
CA THR A 26 2.80 -14.20 -8.41
C THR A 26 3.14 -15.30 -7.42
N SER A 27 4.34 -15.24 -6.83
CA SER A 27 4.78 -16.22 -5.84
C SER A 27 3.86 -16.20 -4.61
N GLU A 28 3.76 -17.31 -3.87
CA GLU A 28 2.97 -17.35 -2.63
C GLU A 28 3.45 -16.32 -1.59
N GLN A 29 4.75 -16.03 -1.59
CA GLN A 29 5.34 -15.02 -0.72
C GLN A 29 4.89 -13.60 -1.14
N ASP A 30 4.98 -13.26 -2.42
CA ASP A 30 4.48 -11.98 -2.94
C ASP A 30 2.97 -11.85 -2.69
N ARG A 31 2.19 -12.92 -2.86
CA ARG A 31 0.75 -12.93 -2.56
C ARG A 31 0.51 -12.58 -1.10
N THR A 32 1.28 -13.17 -0.18
CA THR A 32 1.17 -12.90 1.26
C THR A 32 1.51 -11.44 1.57
N SER A 33 2.62 -10.92 1.02
CA SER A 33 3.02 -9.53 1.19
C SER A 33 1.98 -8.55 0.62
N LEU A 34 1.43 -8.83 -0.57
CA LEU A 34 0.40 -8.02 -1.22
C LEU A 34 -0.93 -8.04 -0.44
N MET A 35 -1.34 -9.20 0.07
CA MET A 35 -2.52 -9.30 0.93
C MET A 35 -2.33 -8.49 2.22
N ARG A 36 -1.14 -8.54 2.82
CA ARG A 36 -0.83 -7.76 4.01
C ARG A 36 -0.88 -6.25 3.76
N LEU A 37 -0.36 -5.79 2.62
CA LEU A 37 -0.48 -4.39 2.20
C LEU A 37 -1.94 -3.97 2.01
N LEU A 38 -2.76 -4.84 1.43
CA LEU A 38 -4.18 -4.55 1.23
C LEU A 38 -4.90 -4.38 2.56
N GLU A 39 -4.64 -5.26 3.54
CA GLU A 39 -5.19 -5.13 4.89
C GLU A 39 -4.83 -3.80 5.54
N LEU A 40 -3.53 -3.44 5.49
CA LEU A 40 -3.05 -2.18 6.06
C LEU A 40 -3.68 -0.98 5.37
N LEU A 41 -3.67 -0.95 4.05
CA LEU A 41 -4.24 0.15 3.27
C LEU A 41 -5.74 0.31 3.52
N ASN A 42 -6.47 -0.78 3.76
CA ASN A 42 -7.89 -0.73 4.12
C ASN A 42 -8.15 -0.07 5.49
N GLN A 43 -7.18 -0.06 6.40
CA GLN A 43 -7.28 0.64 7.70
C GLN A 43 -7.11 2.15 7.56
N TYR A 44 -6.52 2.63 6.47
CA TYR A 44 -6.38 4.05 6.20
C TYR A 44 -7.73 4.67 5.82
N SER A 45 -8.06 5.78 6.45
CA SER A 45 -9.13 6.70 6.07
C SER A 45 -8.56 8.10 6.00
N PHE A 46 -9.23 9.02 5.33
CA PHE A 46 -8.75 10.40 5.29
C PHE A 46 -8.66 10.98 6.71
N GLU A 47 -9.56 10.60 7.60
CA GLU A 47 -9.66 11.03 9.00
C GLU A 47 -8.47 10.54 9.83
N ASN A 48 -8.06 9.28 9.67
CA ASN A 48 -6.98 8.69 10.48
C ASN A 48 -5.61 8.70 9.80
N ARG A 49 -5.49 9.22 8.58
CA ARG A 49 -4.26 9.17 7.76
C ARG A 49 -3.02 9.67 8.50
N LEU A 50 -3.16 10.73 9.31
CA LEU A 50 -2.05 11.32 10.05
C LEU A 50 -1.58 10.44 11.20
N TYR A 51 -2.49 9.69 11.82
CA TYR A 51 -2.17 8.72 12.87
C TYR A 51 -1.49 7.48 12.29
N GLN A 52 -1.91 7.05 11.10
CA GLN A 52 -1.35 5.88 10.41
C GLN A 52 -0.07 6.18 9.63
N LYS A 53 0.32 7.46 9.51
CA LYS A 53 1.49 7.87 8.71
C LYS A 53 2.76 7.14 9.16
N GLY A 54 3.50 6.61 8.20
CA GLY A 54 4.73 5.85 8.43
C GLY A 54 4.50 4.34 8.52
N LEU A 55 3.28 3.88 8.83
CA LEU A 55 3.00 2.46 9.05
C LEU A 55 3.27 1.63 7.80
N LEU A 56 2.80 2.09 6.63
CA LEU A 56 3.06 1.41 5.36
C LEU A 56 4.55 1.37 5.05
N SER A 57 5.25 2.50 5.20
CA SER A 57 6.67 2.57 4.88
C SER A 57 7.50 1.65 5.77
N HIS A 58 7.27 1.68 7.09
CA HIS A 58 7.95 0.80 8.04
C HIS A 58 7.63 -0.67 7.76
N THR A 59 6.37 -1.01 7.51
CA THR A 59 6.01 -2.41 7.24
C THR A 59 6.72 -2.94 5.99
N ILE A 60 6.80 -2.13 4.93
CA ILE A 60 7.46 -2.54 3.68
C ILE A 60 8.96 -2.75 3.91
N ILE A 61 9.62 -1.79 4.56
CA ILE A 61 11.07 -1.83 4.77
C ILE A 61 11.46 -2.96 5.73
N ASP A 62 10.68 -3.15 6.79
CA ASP A 62 11.08 -4.00 7.91
C ASP A 62 10.59 -5.45 7.77
N SER A 63 9.52 -5.70 6.99
CA SER A 63 8.77 -6.96 7.11
C SER A 63 8.27 -7.58 5.82
N LEU A 64 8.31 -6.89 4.68
CA LEU A 64 7.77 -7.42 3.42
C LEU A 64 8.88 -7.69 2.40
N GLU A 65 8.93 -8.92 1.93
CA GLU A 65 9.63 -9.27 0.69
C GLU A 65 8.64 -9.05 -0.46
N LEU A 66 8.87 -7.98 -1.21
CA LEU A 66 7.99 -7.51 -2.28
C LEU A 66 8.85 -6.86 -3.37
N ASP A 67 8.38 -6.89 -4.62
CA ASP A 67 9.02 -6.16 -5.70
C ASP A 67 9.22 -4.67 -5.35
N TYR A 68 10.46 -4.20 -5.54
CA TYR A 68 10.88 -2.85 -5.17
C TYR A 68 9.99 -1.77 -5.80
N SER A 69 9.58 -1.95 -7.07
CA SER A 69 8.77 -0.98 -7.80
C SER A 69 7.35 -0.86 -7.23
N ILE A 70 6.83 -1.94 -6.65
CA ILE A 70 5.55 -1.91 -5.94
C ILE A 70 5.77 -1.21 -4.60
N GLY A 71 6.76 -1.63 -3.81
CA GLY A 71 7.06 -1.06 -2.48
C GLY A 71 7.23 0.47 -2.50
N GLU A 72 7.96 0.99 -3.49
CA GLU A 72 8.20 2.43 -3.65
C GLU A 72 6.90 3.25 -3.78
N LYS A 73 5.88 2.72 -4.46
CA LYS A 73 4.59 3.42 -4.65
C LYS A 73 3.85 3.61 -3.32
N PHE A 74 3.88 2.61 -2.45
CA PHE A 74 3.26 2.68 -1.13
C PHE A 74 4.03 3.61 -0.19
N ILE A 75 5.36 3.53 -0.19
CA ILE A 75 6.23 4.43 0.60
C ILE A 75 5.98 5.89 0.17
N LYS A 76 5.87 6.15 -1.13
CA LYS A 76 5.57 7.49 -1.64
C LYS A 76 4.19 8.00 -1.19
N PHE A 77 3.16 7.16 -1.27
CA PHE A 77 1.82 7.51 -0.79
C PHE A 77 1.85 7.91 0.69
N ASP A 78 2.52 7.10 1.52
CA ASP A 78 2.62 7.31 2.97
C ASP A 78 3.41 8.58 3.32
N ASN A 79 4.50 8.86 2.59
CA ASN A 79 5.29 10.08 2.74
C ASN A 79 4.53 11.36 2.34
N ASP A 80 3.64 11.26 1.35
CA ASP A 80 2.82 12.37 0.87
C ASP A 80 1.66 12.74 1.82
N ILE A 81 1.40 11.91 2.85
CA ILE A 81 0.39 12.20 3.86
C ILE A 81 0.80 13.44 4.67
N LYS A 82 -0.06 14.46 4.59
CA LYS A 82 0.00 15.75 5.28
C LYS A 82 -1.41 16.21 5.63
#